data_AF-A0A7Z9XZY5-F1
#
_entry.id   AF-A0A7Z9XZY5-F1
#
_cell.length_a   1.000
_cell.length_b   1.000
_cell.length_c   1.000
_cell.angle_alpha   90.00
_cell.angle_beta   90.00
_cell.angle_gamma   90.00
#
_symmetry.space_group_name_H-M   'P 1'
#
loop_
_entity.id
_entity.type
_entity.pdbx_description
1 polymer ?
#
loop_
_entity_poly.entity_id
_entity_poly.type
_entity_poly.pdbx_seq_one_letter_code
_entity_poly.pdbx_strand_id
1 'polypeptide(L)'
;MRTKVIIAGAAGRDFHDFNTALRDNDQVEVVAFTATQIPNIEGRRYPAALSGPLYPEGIPIYPESDLEKLIKENDVDAVYFSYSDVPHEYVMHLASRVLAAGAGFRFMNPRQTMLKSSKPLVSVCAVRTGCGKSQTSRHVLDVLQ
;
A
#
# COMPACT_ATOMS: atom_id res chain seq x y z
N MET A 1 20.72 -11.85 3.24
CA MET A 1 20.44 -10.40 3.34
C MET A 1 18.99 -10.21 2.93
N ARG A 2 18.19 -9.42 3.66
CA ARG A 2 16.78 -9.18 3.31
C ARG A 2 16.70 -8.20 2.14
N THR A 3 15.70 -8.34 1.29
CA THR A 3 15.38 -7.35 0.26
C THR A 3 14.73 -6.14 0.92
N LYS A 4 15.36 -4.97 0.81
CA LYS A 4 14.86 -3.73 1.39
C LYS A 4 13.86 -3.08 0.45
N VAL A 5 12.69 -2.72 0.95
CA VAL A 5 11.61 -2.18 0.14
C VAL A 5 10.96 -0.97 0.77
N ILE A 6 10.46 -0.08 -0.09
CA ILE A 6 9.55 1.01 0.29
C ILE A 6 8.16 0.70 -0.26
N ILE A 7 7.12 1.06 0.48
CA ILE A 7 5.74 1.04 -0.01
C ILE A 7 5.30 2.48 -0.29
N ALA A 8 5.03 2.79 -1.56
CA ALA A 8 4.50 4.09 -1.98
C ALA A 8 2.98 4.12 -1.77
N GLY A 9 2.56 4.75 -0.67
CA GLY A 9 1.20 4.78 -0.13
C GLY A 9 1.22 4.77 1.40
N ALA A 10 0.31 5.51 2.06
CA ALA A 10 0.13 5.45 3.53
C ALA A 10 -1.31 5.82 3.99
N ALA A 11 -2.34 5.31 3.34
CA ALA A 11 -3.74 5.68 3.61
C ALA A 11 -4.75 4.52 3.58
N GLY A 12 -4.35 3.27 3.27
CA GLY A 12 -5.28 2.13 3.28
C GLY A 12 -4.77 0.90 2.55
N ARG A 13 -4.73 0.95 1.20
CA ARG A 13 -4.28 -0.20 0.39
C ARG A 13 -2.83 -0.57 0.72
N ASP A 14 -1.96 0.42 0.87
CA ASP A 14 -0.59 0.27 1.35
C ASP A 14 -0.46 -0.55 2.64
N PHE A 15 -1.19 -0.19 3.70
CA PHE A 15 -1.18 -0.94 4.96
C PHE A 15 -1.78 -2.33 4.80
N HIS A 16 -2.77 -2.50 3.92
CA HIS A 16 -3.33 -3.81 3.58
C HIS A 16 -2.30 -4.69 2.86
N ASP A 17 -1.63 -4.15 1.85
CA ASP A 17 -0.58 -4.83 1.09
C ASP A 17 0.58 -5.25 2.01
N PHE A 18 0.97 -4.37 2.95
CA PHE A 18 1.92 -4.72 4.01
C PHE A 18 1.42 -5.89 4.86
N ASN A 19 0.24 -5.75 5.47
CA ASN A 19 -0.31 -6.74 6.41
C ASN A 19 -0.54 -8.12 5.79
N THR A 20 -0.90 -8.17 4.51
CA THR A 20 -1.26 -9.42 3.85
C THR A 20 -0.07 -10.13 3.22
N ALA A 21 0.96 -9.41 2.79
CA ALA A 21 2.01 -10.00 1.96
C ALA A 21 3.44 -9.75 2.46
N LEU A 22 3.69 -8.75 3.30
CA LEU A 22 5.04 -8.34 3.68
C LEU A 22 5.31 -8.39 5.19
N ARG A 23 4.29 -8.24 6.04
CA ARG A 23 4.42 -8.14 7.51
C ARG A 23 5.20 -9.30 8.13
N ASP A 24 4.87 -10.51 7.73
CA ASP A 24 5.42 -11.75 8.30
C ASP A 24 6.48 -12.40 7.38
N ASN A 25 6.94 -11.69 6.34
CA ASN A 25 7.91 -12.20 5.37
C ASN A 25 9.34 -11.85 5.80
N ASP A 26 10.08 -12.83 6.32
CA ASP A 26 11.45 -12.65 6.83
C ASP A 26 12.52 -12.45 5.75
N GLN A 27 12.16 -12.56 4.47
CA GLN A 27 13.03 -12.28 3.33
C GLN A 27 12.98 -10.81 2.89
N VAL A 28 12.00 -10.05 3.39
CA VAL A 28 11.76 -8.66 3.01
C VAL A 28 11.83 -7.76 4.24
N GLU A 29 12.37 -6.56 4.07
CA GLU A 29 12.40 -5.52 5.07
C GLU A 29 11.73 -4.27 4.51
N VAL A 30 10.56 -3.90 5.03
CA VAL A 30 9.88 -2.67 4.68
C VAL A 30 10.50 -1.53 5.49
N VAL A 31 11.35 -0.73 4.84
CA VAL A 31 12.12 0.34 5.52
C VAL A 31 11.30 1.60 5.73
N ALA A 32 10.30 1.84 4.87
CA ALA A 32 9.43 3.01 4.95
C ALA A 32 8.14 2.85 4.15
N PHE A 33 7.13 3.62 4.58
CA PHE A 33 6.03 4.05 3.71
C PHE A 33 6.31 5.47 3.21
N THR A 34 5.80 5.84 2.04
CA THR A 34 5.75 7.24 1.57
C THR A 34 4.34 7.70 1.25
N ALA A 35 4.06 9.00 1.34
CA ALA A 35 2.77 9.57 0.94
C ALA A 35 2.86 10.91 0.23
N THR A 36 1.92 11.18 -0.67
CA THR A 36 1.88 12.39 -1.51
C THR A 36 1.52 13.67 -0.76
N GLN A 37 0.65 13.61 0.24
CA GLN A 37 0.38 14.64 1.25
C GLN A 37 -0.79 14.19 2.13
N ILE A 38 -0.53 13.94 3.42
CA ILE A 38 -1.56 13.90 4.45
C ILE A 38 -1.24 15.03 5.42
N PRO A 39 -2.20 15.89 5.82
CA PRO A 39 -1.98 16.83 6.90
C PRO A 39 -1.36 16.12 8.12
N ASN A 40 -0.27 16.67 8.67
CA ASN A 40 0.43 16.11 9.83
C ASN A 40 1.00 14.69 9.65
N ILE A 41 1.52 14.36 8.47
CA ILE A 41 2.21 13.08 8.24
C ILE A 41 3.64 13.05 8.77
N GLU A 42 4.26 14.21 8.92
CA GLU A 42 5.64 14.34 9.40
C GLU A 42 5.80 13.70 10.78
N GLY A 43 6.73 12.75 10.89
CA GLY A 43 6.96 11.99 12.13
C GLY A 43 5.97 10.85 12.40
N ARG A 44 5.02 10.55 11.49
CA ARG A 44 4.12 9.40 11.67
C ARG A 44 4.83 8.08 11.43
N ARG A 45 4.37 7.06 12.15
CA ARG A 45 4.77 5.66 12.00
C ARG A 45 3.53 4.79 11.82
N TYR A 46 3.65 3.78 10.96
CA TYR A 46 2.75 2.63 11.04
C TYR A 46 3.01 1.92 12.37
N PRO A 47 2.00 1.77 13.25
CA PRO A 47 2.22 1.50 14.66
C PRO A 47 2.74 0.08 14.91
N ALA A 48 3.72 -0.05 15.81
CA ALA A 48 4.30 -1.33 16.24
C ALA A 48 3.25 -2.41 16.57
N ALA A 49 2.16 -2.02 17.23
CA ALA A 49 1.06 -2.92 17.60
C ALA A 49 0.38 -3.61 16.39
N LEU A 50 0.54 -3.08 15.18
CA LEU A 50 0.02 -3.65 13.94
C LEU A 50 1.12 -4.21 13.03
N SER A 51 2.39 -3.94 13.32
CA SER A 51 3.51 -4.26 12.43
C SER A 51 4.09 -5.66 12.63
N GLY A 52 3.66 -6.40 13.66
CA GLY A 52 4.13 -7.75 13.92
C GLY A 52 5.56 -7.81 14.47
N PRO A 53 6.08 -9.03 14.73
CA PRO A 53 7.32 -9.23 15.47
C PRO A 53 8.58 -8.78 14.72
N LEU A 54 8.52 -8.65 13.39
CA LEU A 54 9.64 -8.19 12.56
C LEU A 54 9.86 -6.68 12.62
N TYR A 55 8.90 -5.91 13.17
CA TYR A 55 8.89 -4.44 13.17
C TYR A 55 8.47 -3.88 14.54
N PRO A 56 9.24 -4.14 15.61
CA PRO A 56 8.87 -3.75 16.99
C PRO A 56 8.76 -2.23 17.20
N GLU A 57 9.41 -1.43 16.38
CA GLU A 57 9.36 0.05 16.44
C GLU A 57 8.34 0.65 15.45
N GLY A 58 7.54 -0.20 14.81
CA GLY A 58 6.72 0.19 13.67
C GLY A 58 7.56 0.57 12.45
N ILE A 59 6.91 1.15 11.45
CA ILE A 59 7.53 1.51 10.17
C ILE A 59 7.36 3.02 9.93
N PRO A 60 8.44 3.78 9.66
CA PRO A 60 8.33 5.21 9.45
C PRO A 60 7.56 5.55 8.17
N ILE A 61 6.89 6.70 8.20
CA ILE A 61 6.13 7.25 7.07
C ILE A 61 6.76 8.60 6.71
N TYR A 62 7.17 8.74 5.46
CA TYR A 62 7.81 9.95 4.94
C TYR A 62 6.99 10.61 3.82
N PRO A 63 7.25 11.89 3.51
CA PRO A 63 6.77 12.50 2.28
C PRO A 63 7.30 11.76 1.04
N GLU A 64 6.50 11.66 -0.02
CA GLU A 64 6.94 11.10 -1.31
C GLU A 64 8.05 11.93 -1.97
N SER A 65 8.16 13.22 -1.65
CA SER A 65 9.27 14.04 -2.11
C SER A 65 10.64 13.51 -1.66
N ASP A 66 10.67 12.70 -0.61
CA ASP A 66 11.90 12.14 -0.05
C ASP A 66 12.25 10.78 -0.66
N LEU A 67 11.44 10.25 -1.58
CA LEU A 67 11.57 8.88 -2.10
C LEU A 67 12.96 8.58 -2.66
N GLU A 68 13.51 9.43 -3.54
CA GLU A 68 14.83 9.22 -4.14
C GLU A 68 15.97 9.31 -3.12
N LYS A 69 15.80 10.16 -2.10
CA LYS A 69 16.73 10.28 -0.98
C LYS A 69 16.71 8.98 -0.16
N LEU A 70 15.51 8.52 0.23
CA LEU A 70 15.32 7.30 1.01
C LEU A 70 15.84 6.06 0.28
N ILE A 71 15.65 5.98 -1.05
CA ILE A 71 16.19 4.89 -1.88
C ILE A 71 17.71 4.80 -1.74
N LYS A 72 18.40 5.94 -1.85
CA LYS A 72 19.87 6.02 -1.77
C LYS A 72 20.40 5.79 -0.36
N GLU A 73 19.77 6.41 0.65
CA GLU A 73 20.24 6.33 2.03
C GLU A 73 20.06 4.94 2.65
N ASN A 74 19.05 4.19 2.21
CA ASN A 74 18.73 2.88 2.78
C ASN A 74 19.15 1.70 1.89
N ASP A 75 19.77 1.95 0.73
CA ASP A 75 20.08 0.94 -0.29
C ASP A 75 18.84 0.10 -0.66
N VAL A 76 17.76 0.78 -1.06
CA VAL A 76 16.46 0.12 -1.34
C VAL A 76 16.52 -0.66 -2.65
N ASP A 77 16.12 -1.93 -2.61
CA ASP A 77 16.09 -2.81 -3.78
C ASP A 77 14.85 -2.59 -4.65
N ALA A 78 13.69 -2.29 -4.02
CA ALA A 78 12.44 -2.10 -4.74
C ALA A 78 11.44 -1.17 -4.04
N VAL A 79 10.62 -0.49 -4.84
CA VAL A 79 9.46 0.27 -4.39
C VAL A 79 8.19 -0.42 -4.86
N TYR A 80 7.33 -0.79 -3.92
CA TYR A 80 5.99 -1.29 -4.19
C TYR A 80 5.01 -0.13 -4.30
N PHE A 81 4.37 -0.02 -5.46
CA PHE A 81 3.34 0.97 -5.70
C PHE A 81 1.99 0.51 -5.15
N SER A 82 1.44 1.26 -4.19
CA SER A 82 0.18 0.94 -3.51
C SER A 82 -0.83 2.09 -3.47
N TYR A 83 -0.54 3.24 -4.09
CA TYR A 83 -1.56 4.27 -4.29
C TYR A 83 -2.74 3.76 -5.12
N SER A 84 -3.90 4.35 -4.87
CA SER A 84 -5.15 4.09 -5.59
C SER A 84 -5.69 5.41 -6.12
N ASP A 85 -6.52 5.36 -7.16
CA ASP A 85 -7.19 6.53 -7.74
C ASP A 85 -6.23 7.63 -8.24
N VAL A 86 -5.16 7.22 -8.91
CA VAL A 86 -4.22 8.14 -9.57
C VAL A 86 -4.17 7.88 -11.08
N PRO A 87 -3.89 8.91 -11.89
CA PRO A 87 -3.77 8.73 -13.33
C PRO A 87 -2.55 7.86 -13.67
N HIS A 88 -2.66 7.10 -14.76
CA HIS A 88 -1.57 6.28 -15.28
C HIS A 88 -0.25 7.05 -15.43
N GLU A 89 -0.32 8.31 -15.89
CA GLU A 89 0.85 9.17 -16.05
C GLU A 89 1.63 9.34 -14.73
N TYR A 90 0.93 9.56 -13.61
CA TYR A 90 1.56 9.68 -12.31
C TYR A 90 2.27 8.38 -11.90
N VAL A 91 1.66 7.22 -12.15
CA VAL A 91 2.26 5.91 -11.89
C VAL A 91 3.59 5.76 -12.64
N MET A 92 3.60 6.15 -13.91
CA MET A 92 4.78 6.01 -14.78
C MET A 92 5.87 7.05 -14.50
N HIS A 93 5.50 8.27 -14.11
CA HIS A 93 6.46 9.26 -13.62
C HIS A 93 7.13 8.79 -12.32
N LEU A 94 6.36 8.24 -11.39
CA LEU A 94 6.91 7.68 -10.15
C LEU A 94 7.83 6.48 -10.42
N ALA A 95 7.44 5.58 -11.33
CA ALA A 95 8.28 4.47 -11.77
C ALA A 95 9.62 4.96 -12.33
N SER A 96 9.58 6.00 -13.17
CA SER A 96 10.78 6.58 -13.78
C SER A 96 11.74 7.17 -12.73
N ARG A 97 11.21 7.87 -11.71
CA ARG A 97 11.98 8.38 -10.57
C ARG A 97 12.64 7.26 -9.77
N VAL A 98 11.88 6.21 -9.45
CA VAL A 98 12.37 5.04 -8.70
C VAL A 98 13.52 4.33 -9.43
N LEU A 99 13.34 4.06 -10.73
CA LEU A 99 14.37 3.42 -11.55
C LEU A 99 15.62 4.30 -11.68
N ALA A 100 15.46 5.61 -11.88
CA ALA A 100 16.58 6.54 -11.93
C ALA A 100 17.36 6.64 -10.60
N ALA A 101 16.69 6.39 -9.47
CA ALA A 101 17.32 6.30 -8.16
C ALA A 101 18.02 4.95 -7.88
N GLY A 102 17.85 3.95 -8.76
CA GLY A 102 18.53 2.65 -8.68
C GLY A 102 17.71 1.50 -8.10
N ALA A 103 16.46 1.74 -7.70
CA ALA A 103 15.56 0.71 -7.17
C ALA A 103 14.62 0.16 -8.26
N GLY A 104 14.16 -1.07 -8.10
CA GLY A 104 13.10 -1.63 -8.95
C GLY A 104 11.72 -1.03 -8.64
N PHE A 105 10.85 -0.90 -9.63
CA PHE A 105 9.45 -0.50 -9.42
C PHE A 105 8.51 -1.70 -9.57
N ARG A 106 7.63 -1.94 -8.59
CA ARG A 106 6.82 -3.17 -8.52
C ARG A 106 5.37 -2.87 -8.16
N PHE A 107 4.48 -3.71 -8.68
CA PHE A 107 3.11 -3.84 -8.19
C PHE A 107 2.98 -5.10 -7.34
N MET A 108 2.10 -5.05 -6.33
CA MET A 108 1.74 -6.24 -5.56
C MET A 108 0.90 -7.19 -6.41
N ASN A 109 1.19 -8.49 -6.32
CA ASN A 109 0.39 -9.51 -6.98
C ASN A 109 -0.98 -9.60 -6.28
N PRO A 110 -2.11 -9.44 -7.01
CA PRO A 110 -3.43 -9.53 -6.39
C PRO A 110 -3.68 -10.84 -5.63
N ARG A 111 -3.06 -11.96 -6.02
CA ARG A 111 -3.19 -13.24 -5.29
C ARG A 111 -2.52 -13.23 -3.92
N GLN A 112 -1.56 -12.34 -3.69
CA GLN A 112 -0.88 -12.18 -2.41
C GLN A 112 -1.65 -11.27 -1.46
N THR A 113 -2.48 -10.37 -2.01
CA THR A 113 -3.18 -9.35 -1.21
C THR A 113 -4.68 -9.64 -1.06
N MET A 114 -5.28 -10.47 -1.92
CA MET A 114 -6.67 -10.88 -1.77
C MET A 114 -6.86 -11.92 -0.67
N LEU A 115 -7.81 -11.66 0.24
CA LEU A 115 -8.22 -12.60 1.27
C LEU A 115 -9.24 -13.60 0.73
N LYS A 116 -9.07 -14.88 1.07
CA LYS A 116 -10.07 -15.91 0.77
C LYS A 116 -11.25 -15.78 1.71
N SER A 117 -12.44 -15.56 1.17
CA SER A 117 -13.67 -15.54 1.98
C SER A 117 -14.06 -16.95 2.42
N SER A 118 -14.39 -17.11 3.70
CA SER A 118 -15.05 -18.31 4.24
C SER A 118 -16.58 -18.24 4.16
N LYS A 119 -17.13 -17.11 3.71
CA LYS A 119 -18.56 -16.83 3.59
C LYS A 119 -18.94 -16.54 2.13
N PRO A 120 -20.20 -16.77 1.73
CA PRO A 120 -20.71 -16.24 0.46
C PRO A 120 -20.44 -14.73 0.37
N LEU A 121 -19.89 -14.28 -0.75
CA LEU A 121 -19.52 -12.87 -0.97
C LEU A 121 -20.31 -12.33 -2.16
N VAL A 122 -21.00 -11.20 -1.94
CA VAL A 122 -21.65 -10.43 -2.99
C VAL A 122 -20.96 -9.08 -3.10
N SER A 123 -20.39 -8.77 -4.28
CA SER A 123 -19.73 -7.49 -4.54
C SER A 123 -20.63 -6.60 -5.40
N VAL A 124 -20.91 -5.38 -4.92
CA VAL A 124 -21.70 -4.38 -5.64
C VAL A 124 -20.78 -3.35 -6.28
N CYS A 125 -20.54 -3.50 -7.58
CA CYS A 125 -19.66 -2.63 -8.37
C CYS A 125 -20.41 -1.49 -9.06
N ALA A 126 -19.71 -0.43 -9.46
CA ALA A 126 -20.28 0.63 -10.30
C ALA A 126 -19.23 1.27 -11.20
N VAL A 127 -19.69 1.77 -12.35
CA VAL A 127 -18.84 2.41 -13.38
C VAL A 127 -18.37 3.82 -13.00
N ARG A 128 -19.04 4.48 -12.04
CA ARG A 128 -18.63 5.79 -11.50
C ARG A 128 -19.15 6.03 -10.07
N THR A 129 -18.61 7.02 -9.40
CA THR A 129 -19.12 7.53 -8.12
C THR A 129 -20.53 8.11 -8.29
N GLY A 130 -21.39 7.92 -7.29
CA GLY A 130 -22.79 8.38 -7.33
C GLY A 130 -23.79 7.42 -8.02
N CYS A 131 -23.36 6.30 -8.59
CA CYS A 131 -24.24 5.30 -9.25
C CYS A 131 -25.08 4.42 -8.29
N GLY A 132 -25.22 4.78 -7.02
CA GLY A 132 -26.12 4.07 -6.10
C GLY A 132 -25.56 2.79 -5.46
N LYS A 133 -24.24 2.55 -5.45
CA LYS A 133 -23.63 1.35 -4.83
C LYS A 133 -24.15 1.08 -3.42
N SER A 134 -24.25 2.11 -2.57
CA SER A 134 -24.71 1.97 -1.19
C SER A 134 -26.20 1.60 -1.09
N GLN A 135 -27.04 2.18 -1.94
CA GLN A 135 -28.47 1.89 -2.00
C GLN A 135 -28.71 0.45 -2.48
N THR A 136 -28.03 0.04 -3.56
CA THR A 136 -28.08 -1.33 -4.07
C THR A 136 -27.56 -2.33 -3.02
N SER A 137 -26.48 -2.00 -2.32
CA SER A 137 -25.94 -2.87 -1.26
C SER A 137 -26.94 -3.06 -0.12
N ARG A 138 -27.62 -1.98 0.33
CA ARG A 138 -28.67 -2.08 1.35
C ARG A 138 -29.85 -2.92 0.89
N HIS A 139 -30.32 -2.71 -0.34
CA HIS A 139 -31.42 -3.51 -0.88
C HIS A 139 -31.06 -5.00 -0.98
N VAL A 140 -29.84 -5.34 -1.42
CA VAL A 140 -29.37 -6.73 -1.43
C VAL A 140 -29.34 -7.32 -0.02
N LEU A 141 -28.91 -6.55 0.98
CA LEU A 141 -28.95 -6.98 2.38
C LEU A 141 -30.39 -7.25 2.84
N ASP A 142 -31.34 -6.36 2.52
CA ASP A 142 -32.75 -6.52 2.92
C ASP A 142 -33.39 -7.78 2.30
N VAL A 143 -33.02 -8.14 1.06
CA VAL A 143 -33.53 -9.32 0.35
C VAL A 143 -32.94 -10.64 0.88
N LEU A 144 -31.71 -10.61 1.42
CA LEU A 144 -30.99 -11.79 1.88
C LEU A 144 -31.16 -12.08 3.39
N GLN A 145 -31.93 -11.25 4.12
CA GLN A 145 -32.20 -11.43 5.55
C GLN A 145 -33.22 -12.53 5.86
#